data_AF-A0A7H1B0B7-F1
#
_entry.id   AF-A0A7H1B0B7-F1
#
_cell.length_a   1.000
_cell.length_b   1.000
_cell.length_c   1.000
_cell.angle_alpha   90.00
_cell.angle_beta   90.00
_cell.angle_gamma   90.00
#
_symmetry.space_group_name_H-M   'P 1'
#
loop_
_entity.id
_entity.type
_entity.pdbx_description
1 polymer ?
#
loop_
_entity_poly.entity_id
_entity_poly.type
_entity_poly.pdbx_seq_one_letter_code
_entity_poly.pdbx_strand_id
1 'polypeptide(L)'
;MALILLFAASVIIGIPTAMVWLLGRYAKVPSWMLIVFLLAGWLTVFSGWALSQRAQPFLFPDASPCHGTSGAPVSQYVPPDSFCRHADGELRTVNAANAKLMFWSTANTTLAVMIGAAFARRHQRSRS
;
A
#
# COMPACT_ATOMS: atom_id res chain seq x y z
N MET A 1 19.70 11.31 14.03
CA MET A 1 18.52 11.14 13.14
C MET A 1 18.85 10.37 11.86
N ALA A 2 19.83 10.80 11.05
CA ALA A 2 20.14 10.20 9.75
C ALA A 2 20.46 8.70 9.80
N LEU A 3 21.27 8.25 10.77
CA LEU A 3 21.57 6.83 10.96
C LEU A 3 20.32 5.99 11.28
N ILE A 4 19.45 6.49 12.17
CA ILE A 4 18.19 5.82 12.54
C ILE A 4 17.29 5.69 11.32
N LEU A 5 17.17 6.74 10.51
CA LEU A 5 16.38 6.73 9.28
C LEU A 5 16.94 5.74 8.25
N LEU A 6 18.27 5.65 8.10
CA LEU A 6 18.92 4.68 7.21
C LEU A 6 18.67 3.24 7.65
N PHE A 7 18.78 2.95 8.96
CA PHE A 7 18.46 1.64 9.50
C PHE A 7 16.97 1.31 9.34
N ALA A 8 16.09 2.26 9.66
CA ALA A 8 14.65 2.08 9.51
C ALA A 8 14.25 1.83 8.04
N ALA A 9 14.78 2.61 7.10
CA ALA A 9 14.53 2.41 5.67
C ALA A 9 15.03 1.03 5.19
N SER A 10 16.21 0.60 5.66
CA SER A 10 16.77 -0.71 5.30
C SER A 10 15.91 -1.86 5.82
N VAL A 11 15.43 -1.76 7.06
CA VAL A 11 14.59 -2.79 7.68
C VAL A 11 13.18 -2.80 7.09
N ILE A 12 12.59 -1.64 6.86
CA ILE A 12 11.21 -1.52 6.39
C ILE A 12 11.12 -1.79 4.89
N ILE A 13 12.06 -1.29 4.09
CA ILE A 13 12.01 -1.38 2.63
C ILE A 13 12.96 -2.46 2.10
N GLY A 14 14.20 -2.44 2.54
CA GLY A 14 15.25 -3.32 2.03
C GLY A 14 14.98 -4.80 2.31
N ILE A 15 14.71 -5.16 3.57
CA ILE A 15 14.51 -6.57 3.97
C ILE A 15 13.30 -7.21 3.25
N PRO A 16 12.09 -6.61 3.26
CA PRO A 16 10.95 -7.22 2.58
C PRO A 16 11.15 -7.33 1.07
N THR A 17 11.74 -6.30 0.45
CA THR A 17 12.05 -6.31 -0.99
C THR A 17 13.04 -7.43 -1.33
N ALA A 18 14.11 -7.55 -0.56
CA ALA A 18 15.12 -8.58 -0.75
C ALA A 18 14.56 -9.99 -0.53
N MET A 19 13.75 -10.19 0.51
CA MET A 19 13.08 -11.48 0.76
C MET A 19 12.16 -11.88 -0.39
N VAL A 20 11.28 -10.98 -0.85
CA VAL A 20 10.37 -11.24 -1.98
C VAL A 20 11.17 -11.55 -3.24
N TRP A 21 12.24 -10.79 -3.50
CA TRP A 21 13.10 -11.01 -4.64
C TRP A 21 13.78 -12.38 -4.60
N LEU A 22 14.42 -12.74 -3.48
CA LEU A 22 15.09 -14.03 -3.31
C LEU A 22 14.12 -15.20 -3.41
N LEU A 23 12.96 -15.12 -2.75
CA LEU A 23 11.90 -16.14 -2.84
C LEU A 23 11.37 -16.26 -4.27
N GLY A 24 11.16 -15.14 -4.94
CA GLY A 24 10.74 -15.08 -6.33
C GLY A 24 11.74 -15.75 -7.28
N ARG A 25 13.03 -15.46 -7.10
CA ARG A 25 14.12 -16.06 -7.88
C ARG A 25 14.26 -17.55 -7.58
N TYR A 26 14.17 -17.96 -6.32
CA TYR A 26 14.15 -19.38 -5.92
C TYR A 26 12.98 -20.13 -6.58
N ALA A 27 11.82 -19.48 -6.65
CA ALA A 27 10.63 -20.00 -7.30
C ALA A 27 10.64 -19.86 -8.84
N LYS A 28 11.78 -19.47 -9.44
CA LYS A 28 11.99 -19.26 -10.88
C LYS A 28 10.98 -18.31 -11.53
N VAL A 29 10.50 -17.31 -10.79
CA VAL A 29 9.62 -16.27 -11.35
C VAL A 29 10.43 -15.38 -12.31
N PRO A 30 9.88 -15.02 -13.48
CA PRO A 30 10.51 -14.05 -14.38
C PRO A 30 10.81 -12.74 -13.66
N SER A 31 12.02 -12.20 -13.84
CA SER A 31 12.45 -10.98 -13.15
C SER A 31 11.52 -9.79 -13.39
N TRP A 32 10.96 -9.67 -14.61
CA TRP A 32 10.00 -8.60 -14.93
C TRP A 32 8.71 -8.69 -14.09
N MET A 33 8.21 -9.90 -13.81
CA MET A 33 7.04 -10.09 -12.95
C MET A 33 7.36 -9.71 -11.50
N LEU A 34 8.56 -10.03 -11.01
CA LEU A 34 8.99 -9.62 -9.67
C LEU A 34 9.12 -8.10 -9.54
N ILE A 35 9.64 -7.42 -10.57
CA ILE A 35 9.71 -5.96 -10.59
C ILE A 35 8.30 -5.36 -10.49
N VAL A 36 7.36 -5.81 -11.33
CA VAL A 36 5.98 -5.31 -11.32
C VAL A 36 5.30 -5.61 -9.97
N PHE A 37 5.49 -6.81 -9.42
CA PHE A 37 4.96 -7.18 -8.12
C PHE A 37 5.48 -6.27 -7.01
N LEU A 38 6.79 -6.02 -6.96
CA LEU A 38 7.40 -5.14 -5.97
C LEU A 38 6.92 -3.70 -6.11
N LEU A 39 6.89 -3.16 -7.33
CA LEU A 39 6.40 -1.81 -7.57
C LEU A 39 4.94 -1.65 -7.14
N ALA A 40 4.05 -2.57 -7.56
CA ALA A 40 2.64 -2.54 -7.19
C ALA A 40 2.42 -2.77 -5.69
N GLY A 41 3.20 -3.66 -5.07
CA GLY A 41 3.15 -3.90 -3.63
C GLY A 41 3.54 -2.67 -2.83
N TRP A 42 4.64 -2.02 -3.18
CA TRP A 42 5.07 -0.77 -2.56
C TRP A 42 4.05 0.35 -2.76
N LEU A 43 3.53 0.52 -3.98
CA LEU A 43 2.46 1.47 -4.26
C LEU A 43 1.22 1.24 -3.39
N THR A 44 0.85 -0.03 -3.15
CA THR A 44 -0.27 -0.40 -2.29
C THR A 44 -0.01 -0.05 -0.82
N VAL A 45 1.20 -0.32 -0.32
CA VAL A 45 1.61 0.04 1.05
C VAL A 45 1.62 1.56 1.23
N PHE A 46 2.23 2.31 0.30
CA PHE A 46 2.30 3.77 0.39
C PHE A 46 0.93 4.43 0.25
N SER A 47 0.09 3.96 -0.68
CA SER A 47 -1.27 4.48 -0.82
C SER A 47 -2.11 4.14 0.41
N GLY A 48 -2.06 2.91 0.92
CA GLY A 48 -2.75 2.52 2.15
C GLY A 48 -2.32 3.36 3.36
N TRP A 49 -1.01 3.56 3.54
CA TRP A 49 -0.47 4.43 4.60
C TRP A 49 -0.98 5.86 4.47
N ALA A 50 -0.85 6.47 3.29
CA ALA A 50 -1.29 7.84 3.05
C ALA A 50 -2.80 8.01 3.29
N LEU A 51 -3.62 7.07 2.82
CA LEU A 51 -5.07 7.08 3.00
C LEU A 51 -5.50 6.94 4.46
N SER A 52 -4.79 6.13 5.25
CA SER A 52 -5.03 5.96 6.69
C SER A 52 -4.61 7.18 7.52
N GLN A 53 -3.63 7.96 7.05
CA GLN A 53 -3.07 9.11 7.78
C GLN A 53 -3.71 10.46 7.36
N ARG A 54 -4.49 10.50 6.28
CA ARG A 54 -5.07 11.75 5.72
C ARG A 54 -5.98 12.53 6.66
N ALA A 55 -6.68 11.86 7.58
CA ALA A 55 -7.49 12.55 8.58
C ALA A 55 -6.68 13.11 9.74
N GLN A 56 -5.39 12.76 9.92
CA GLN A 56 -4.62 13.20 11.08
C GLN A 56 -4.23 14.69 10.98
N PRO A 57 -4.81 15.54 11.85
CA PRO A 57 -4.67 16.99 11.72
C PRO A 57 -3.29 17.52 12.12
N PHE A 58 -2.51 16.72 12.86
CA PHE A 58 -1.14 17.05 13.26
C PHE A 58 -0.11 16.75 12.17
N LEU A 59 -0.36 15.74 11.34
CA LEU A 59 0.56 15.31 10.27
C LEU A 59 0.32 16.07 8.96
N PHE A 60 -0.91 16.52 8.74
CA PHE A 60 -1.31 17.26 7.54
C PHE A 60 -2.25 18.42 7.90
N PRO A 61 -1.75 19.50 8.52
CA PRO A 61 -2.59 20.63 8.94
C PRO A 61 -3.34 21.26 7.76
N ASP A 62 -2.65 21.53 6.64
CA ASP A 62 -3.27 22.22 5.49
C ASP A 62 -4.12 21.31 4.59
N ALA A 63 -3.90 20.00 4.65
CA ALA A 63 -4.58 19.03 3.76
C ALA A 63 -5.61 18.15 4.49
N SER A 64 -5.70 18.21 5.82
CA SER A 64 -6.71 17.47 6.57
C SER A 64 -8.01 18.28 6.65
N PRO A 65 -9.13 17.76 6.13
CA PRO A 65 -10.43 18.46 6.26
C PRO A 65 -10.98 18.43 7.70
N CYS A 66 -10.27 17.78 8.64
CA CYS A 66 -10.50 17.87 10.08
C CYS A 66 -9.83 19.11 10.71
N HIS A 67 -8.88 19.76 10.04
CA HIS A 67 -8.13 20.88 10.62
C HIS A 67 -9.06 22.07 10.88
N GLY A 68 -9.08 22.57 12.12
CA GLY A 68 -9.97 23.67 12.54
C GLY A 68 -11.42 23.28 12.81
N THR A 69 -11.81 22.02 12.63
CA THR A 69 -13.12 21.50 13.09
C THR A 69 -12.97 20.84 14.47
N SER A 70 -14.03 20.85 15.30
CA SER A 70 -14.06 20.13 16.59
C SER A 70 -14.12 18.60 16.44
N GLY A 71 -13.83 18.09 15.24
CA GLY A 71 -13.99 16.69 14.88
C GLY A 71 -12.79 15.82 15.25
N ALA A 72 -13.06 14.59 15.66
CA ALA A 72 -12.03 13.60 15.98
C ALA A 72 -11.66 12.79 14.71
N PRO A 73 -10.37 12.61 14.40
CA PRO A 73 -9.94 11.78 13.29
C PRO A 73 -10.14 10.30 13.61
N VAL A 74 -10.74 9.56 12.69
CA VAL A 74 -10.91 8.09 12.79
C VAL A 74 -10.27 7.46 11.57
N SER A 75 -9.35 6.52 11.77
CA SER A 75 -8.70 5.78 10.69
C SER A 75 -9.17 4.33 10.67
N GLN A 76 -9.41 3.81 9.47
CA GLN A 76 -9.75 2.42 9.21
C GLN A 76 -8.68 1.84 8.29
N TYR A 77 -8.12 0.69 8.66
CA TYR A 77 -6.98 0.13 7.93
C TYR A 77 -7.40 -0.71 6.71
N VAL A 78 -8.59 -1.32 6.72
CA VAL A 78 -9.09 -2.15 5.60
C VAL A 78 -10.62 -1.99 5.40
N PRO A 79 -11.07 -1.52 4.23
CA PRO A 79 -10.26 -0.80 3.23
C PRO A 79 -9.60 0.44 3.86
N PRO A 80 -8.42 0.87 3.40
CA PRO A 80 -7.74 2.03 3.97
C PRO A 80 -8.63 3.26 3.76
N ASP A 81 -9.17 3.74 4.86
CA ASP A 81 -10.05 4.89 4.89
C ASP A 81 -9.74 5.77 6.09
N SER A 82 -10.05 7.05 5.97
CA SER A 82 -9.96 7.96 7.09
C SER A 82 -11.17 8.86 7.08
N PHE A 83 -11.67 9.16 8.27
CA PHE A 83 -12.93 9.85 8.51
C PHE A 83 -12.69 11.01 9.46
N CYS A 84 -13.44 12.09 9.25
CA CYS A 84 -13.62 13.15 10.23
C CYS A 84 -14.97 12.97 10.90
N ARG A 85 -14.98 12.69 12.21
CA ARG A 85 -16.21 12.68 12.99
C ARG A 85 -16.64 14.11 13.25
N HIS A 86 -17.79 14.54 12.75
CA HIS A 86 -18.29 15.90 12.92
C HIS A 86 -19.11 16.06 14.21
N ALA A 87 -19.45 17.31 14.57
CA ALA A 87 -20.20 17.63 15.80
C ALA A 87 -21.64 17.07 15.83
N ASP A 88 -22.19 16.76 14.65
CA ASP A 88 -23.45 16.03 14.44
C ASP A 88 -23.31 14.52 14.73
N GLY A 89 -22.09 14.03 14.98
CA GLY A 89 -21.79 12.61 15.21
C GLY A 89 -21.52 11.81 13.93
N GLU A 90 -21.72 12.41 12.75
CA GLU A 90 -21.57 11.75 11.45
C GLU A 90 -20.09 11.56 11.07
N LEU A 91 -19.81 10.43 10.41
CA LEU A 91 -18.49 10.07 9.90
C LEU A 91 -18.41 10.40 8.42
N ARG A 92 -17.58 11.39 8.05
CA ARG A 92 -17.38 11.77 6.65
C ARG A 92 -16.00 11.32 6.19
N THR A 93 -15.94 10.49 5.15
CA THR A 93 -14.67 10.04 4.56
C THR A 93 -13.91 11.21 3.98
N VAL A 94 -12.61 11.28 4.24
CA VAL A 94 -11.71 12.32 3.72
C VAL A 94 -10.95 11.86 2.49
N ASN A 95 -11.16 10.60 2.08
CA ASN A 95 -10.52 10.01 0.94
C ASN A 95 -11.38 10.14 -0.31
N ALA A 96 -10.89 10.90 -1.28
CA ALA A 96 -11.48 10.96 -2.61
C ALA A 96 -11.60 9.55 -3.24
N ALA A 97 -12.71 9.29 -3.93
CA ALA A 97 -12.98 8.00 -4.59
C ALA A 97 -11.83 7.54 -5.50
N ASN A 98 -11.20 8.47 -6.21
CA ASN A 98 -10.04 8.21 -7.08
C ASN A 98 -8.85 7.59 -6.32
N ALA A 99 -8.64 7.99 -5.07
CA ALA A 99 -7.53 7.49 -4.27
C ALA A 99 -7.79 6.06 -3.76
N LYS A 100 -9.06 5.72 -3.47
CA LYS A 100 -9.48 4.34 -3.18
C LYS A 100 -9.36 3.45 -4.42
N LEU A 101 -9.72 3.95 -5.60
CA LEU A 101 -9.54 3.23 -6.87
C LEU A 101 -8.06 2.93 -7.14
N MET A 102 -7.16 3.89 -6.88
CA MET A 102 -5.73 3.68 -7.02
C MET A 102 -5.24 2.53 -6.10
N PHE A 103 -5.61 2.53 -4.82
CA PHE A 103 -5.27 1.45 -3.88
C PHE A 103 -5.77 0.07 -4.37
N TRP A 104 -7.03 -0.02 -4.77
CA TRP A 104 -7.59 -1.30 -5.25
C TRP A 104 -6.94 -1.75 -6.56
N SER A 105 -6.60 -0.82 -7.46
CA SER A 105 -5.92 -1.14 -8.71
C SER A 105 -4.53 -1.74 -8.46
N THR A 106 -3.76 -1.15 -7.55
CA THR A 106 -2.42 -1.63 -7.22
C THR A 106 -2.49 -2.96 -6.49
N ALA A 107 -3.43 -3.13 -5.55
CA ALA A 107 -3.64 -4.37 -4.82
C ALA A 107 -4.03 -5.53 -5.75
N ASN A 108 -4.95 -5.29 -6.69
CA ASN A 108 -5.36 -6.28 -7.68
C ASN A 108 -4.24 -6.61 -8.67
N THR A 109 -3.37 -5.64 -8.98
CA THR A 109 -2.21 -5.87 -9.85
C THR A 109 -1.22 -6.85 -9.21
N THR A 110 -0.93 -6.72 -7.91
CA THR A 110 -0.10 -7.70 -7.17
C THR A 110 -0.69 -9.12 -7.22
N LEU A 111 -2.01 -9.26 -7.08
CA LEU A 111 -2.72 -10.53 -7.18
C LEU A 111 -2.62 -11.13 -8.60
N ALA A 112 -2.89 -10.31 -9.62
CA ALA A 112 -2.83 -10.73 -11.02
C ALA A 112 -1.43 -11.23 -11.41
N VAL A 113 -0.37 -10.57 -10.94
CA VAL A 113 1.02 -10.99 -11.19
C VAL A 113 1.31 -12.36 -10.56
N MET A 114 0.85 -12.62 -9.33
CA MET A 114 1.04 -13.92 -8.68
C MET A 114 0.31 -15.04 -9.39
N ILE A 115 -0.93 -14.79 -9.84
CA ILE A 115 -1.72 -15.72 -10.64
C ILE A 115 -1.00 -15.98 -11.97
N GLY A 116 -0.57 -14.93 -12.67
CA GLY A 116 0.18 -15.04 -13.94
C GLY A 116 1.48 -15.83 -13.78
N ALA A 117 2.22 -15.61 -12.70
CA ALA A 117 3.44 -16.36 -12.39
C ALA A 117 3.15 -17.84 -12.15
N ALA A 118 2.04 -18.18 -11.47
CA ALA A 118 1.63 -19.57 -11.27
C ALA A 118 1.26 -20.25 -12.59
N PHE A 119 0.51 -19.59 -13.47
CA PHE A 119 0.16 -20.10 -14.79
C PHE A 119 1.38 -20.28 -15.69
N ALA A 120 2.30 -19.30 -15.73
CA ALA A 120 3.53 -19.39 -16.50
C ALA A 120 4.39 -20.61 -16.10
N ARG A 121 4.50 -20.88 -14.79
CA ARG A 121 5.20 -22.07 -14.29
C ARG A 121 4.52 -23.39 -14.66
N ARG A 122 3.18 -23.46 -14.58
CA ARG A 122 2.42 -24.66 -14.98
C ARG A 122 2.65 -24.97 -16.46
N HIS A 123 2.63 -23.96 -17.30
CA HIS A 123 2.83 -24.11 -18.74
C HIS A 123 4.27 -24.52 -19.09
N GLN A 124 5.28 -24.01 -18.37
CA GLN A 124 6.67 -24.47 -18.52
C GLN A 124 6.86 -25.94 -18.13
N ARG A 125 6.20 -26.41 -17.06
CA ARG A 125 6.22 -27.84 -16.67
C ARG A 125 5.50 -28.75 -17.66
N SER A 126 4.50 -28.25 -18.38
CA SER A 126 3.78 -29.02 -19.39
C SER A 126 4.51 -29.12 -20.74
N ARG A 127 5.53 -28.28 -20.97
CA ARG A 127 6.35 -28.26 -22.19
C ARG A 127 7.73 -28.89 -22.02
N SER A 128 8.09 -29.30 -20.80
CA SER A 128 9.30 -30.04 -20.47
C SER A 128 8.99 -31.52 -20.31
#